data_AF-K1XML9-F1
#
_entry.id   AF-K1XML9-F1
#
_cell.length_a   1.000
_cell.length_b   1.000
_cell.length_c   1.000
_cell.angle_alpha   90.00
_cell.angle_beta   90.00
_cell.angle_gamma   90.00
#
_symmetry.space_group_name_H-M   'P 1'
#
loop_
_entity.id
_entity.type
_entity.pdbx_description
1 polymer ?
#
loop_
_entity_poly.entity_id
_entity_poly.type
_entity_poly.pdbx_seq_one_letter_code
_entity_poly.pdbx_strand_id
1 'polypeptide(L)'
;MSGLMRDIRTSHPFNLYGSSIIHEPVIKRHGDVYSRAQIRKEEVRQSLGYIRKIIENVPEFRKPEEVHFTATANMFAISLTEGWRGEICHCAITDNSGNLVLYKIKDPSHHNWMALALSVRNNEISDFPVCNKSFNLSYCGHDL
;
A
#
# COMPACT_ATOMS: atom_id res chain seq x y z
N MET A 1 13.82 -1.62 -2.59
CA MET A 1 13.45 -0.37 -3.28
C MET A 1 14.71 0.37 -3.64
N SER A 2 14.68 1.20 -4.68
CA SER A 2 15.79 1.90 -5.31
C SER A 2 16.28 3.13 -4.50
N GLY A 3 16.27 3.05 -3.16
CA GLY A 3 16.65 4.17 -2.29
C GLY A 3 15.60 5.29 -2.15
N LEU A 4 14.40 5.13 -2.70
CA LEU A 4 13.33 6.12 -2.61
C LEU A 4 12.55 6.01 -1.30
N MET A 5 12.34 7.15 -0.63
CA MET A 5 11.49 7.26 0.55
C MET A 5 10.05 7.53 0.12
N ARG A 6 9.33 6.49 -0.29
CA ARG A 6 7.91 6.57 -0.67
C ARG A 6 7.12 5.56 0.15
N ASP A 7 6.29 6.08 1.05
CA ASP A 7 5.34 5.32 1.86
C ASP A 7 4.16 6.23 2.24
N ILE A 8 2.93 5.78 2.01
CA ILE A 8 1.73 6.56 2.34
C ILE A 8 1.58 6.74 3.84
N ARG A 9 2.02 5.79 4.68
CA ARG A 9 1.93 5.89 6.14
C ARG A 9 2.79 7.03 6.71
N THR A 10 3.78 7.51 5.96
CA THR A 10 4.61 8.66 6.32
C THR A 10 4.20 9.93 5.57
N SER A 11 3.93 9.84 4.26
CA SER A 11 3.64 11.02 3.42
C SER A 11 2.20 11.55 3.57
N HIS A 12 1.23 10.65 3.74
CA HIS A 12 -0.20 10.97 3.91
C HIS A 12 -0.76 10.10 5.05
N PRO A 13 -0.27 10.28 6.29
CA PRO A 13 -0.64 9.44 7.42
C PRO A 13 -2.15 9.53 7.71
N PHE A 14 -2.76 8.39 8.03
CA PHE A 14 -4.16 8.31 8.45
C PHE A 14 -4.33 7.29 9.59
N ASN A 15 -5.47 7.34 10.29
CA ASN A 15 -5.75 6.55 11.49
C ASN A 15 -4.67 6.76 12.58
N LEU A 16 -4.01 5.67 13.00
CA LEU A 16 -2.98 5.69 14.04
C LEU A 16 -1.61 6.14 13.51
N TYR A 17 -1.40 6.09 12.19
CA TYR A 17 -0.19 6.62 11.60
C TYR A 17 -0.19 8.14 11.68
N GLY A 18 0.94 8.75 12.06
CA GLY A 18 1.08 10.18 12.28
C GLY A 18 0.54 10.69 13.64
N SER A 19 -0.14 9.83 14.40
CA SER A 19 -0.57 10.11 15.77
C SER A 19 0.20 9.21 16.75
N SER A 20 -0.33 8.05 17.08
CA SER A 20 0.28 7.10 18.02
C SER A 20 1.43 6.28 17.40
N ILE A 21 1.47 6.18 16.08
CA ILE A 21 2.50 5.47 15.31
C ILE A 21 3.25 6.45 14.43
N ILE A 22 4.50 6.72 14.79
CA ILE A 22 5.45 7.40 13.90
C ILE A 22 6.09 6.34 13.01
N HIS A 23 5.71 6.31 11.74
CA HIS A 23 6.19 5.32 10.78
C HIS A 23 7.48 5.76 10.09
N GLU A 24 8.49 4.89 10.13
CA GLU A 24 9.77 5.07 9.45
C GLU A 24 9.92 4.02 8.33
N PRO A 25 9.90 4.42 7.04
CA PRO A 25 9.96 3.47 5.95
C PRO A 25 11.30 2.71 5.92
N VAL A 26 11.26 1.40 5.66
CA VAL A 26 12.47 0.59 5.52
C VAL A 26 13.06 0.76 4.12
N ILE A 27 14.25 1.37 4.03
CA ILE A 27 14.91 1.64 2.75
C ILE A 27 16.13 0.73 2.58
N LYS A 28 16.28 0.20 1.36
CA LYS A 28 17.52 -0.44 0.85
C LYS A 28 17.96 0.28 -0.42
N ARG A 29 19.19 0.04 -0.88
CA ARG A 29 19.77 0.77 -2.04
C ARG A 29 20.17 -0.12 -3.23
N HIS A 30 20.38 -1.43 -3.02
CA HIS A 30 20.87 -2.31 -4.10
C HIS A 30 19.80 -2.65 -5.15
N GLY A 31 18.50 -2.57 -4.81
CA GLY A 31 17.41 -2.77 -5.79
C GLY A 31 17.18 -4.23 -6.25
N ASP A 32 17.94 -5.19 -5.73
CA ASP A 32 17.87 -6.62 -6.05
C ASP A 32 16.74 -7.36 -5.30
N VAL A 33 16.57 -8.65 -5.62
CA VAL A 33 15.61 -9.53 -4.94
C VAL A 33 15.93 -9.61 -3.45
N TYR A 34 17.20 -9.72 -3.08
CA TYR A 34 17.63 -9.81 -1.69
C TYR A 34 17.23 -8.57 -0.90
N SER A 35 17.40 -7.36 -1.45
CA SER A 35 16.95 -6.11 -0.84
C SER A 35 15.44 -6.08 -0.63
N ARG A 36 14.65 -6.56 -1.59
CA ARG A 36 13.19 -6.67 -1.42
C ARG A 36 12.81 -7.65 -0.32
N ALA A 37 13.50 -8.78 -0.21
CA ALA A 37 13.29 -9.75 0.86
C ALA A 37 13.66 -9.17 2.24
N GLN A 38 14.78 -8.46 2.34
CA GLN A 38 15.18 -7.80 3.59
C GLN A 38 14.21 -6.69 3.99
N ILE A 39 13.70 -5.89 3.05
CA ILE A 39 12.67 -4.87 3.34
C ILE A 39 11.45 -5.53 3.99
N ARG A 40 10.88 -6.57 3.36
CA ARG A 40 9.71 -7.28 3.90
C ARG A 40 9.98 -7.86 5.30
N LYS A 41 11.17 -8.43 5.50
CA LYS A 41 11.57 -8.98 6.80
C LYS A 41 11.58 -7.89 7.88
N GLU A 42 12.15 -6.73 7.60
CA GLU A 42 12.18 -5.64 8.58
C GLU A 42 10.81 -4.98 8.75
N GLU A 43 10.00 -4.84 7.70
CA GLU A 43 8.62 -4.35 7.79
C GLU A 43 7.74 -5.27 8.65
N VAL A 44 7.93 -6.59 8.56
CA VAL A 44 7.25 -7.55 9.45
C VAL A 44 7.65 -7.32 10.90
N ARG A 45 8.94 -7.14 11.19
CA ARG A 45 9.40 -6.84 12.55
C ARG A 45 8.88 -5.52 13.08
N GLN A 46 8.87 -4.49 12.24
CA GLN A 46 8.36 -3.18 12.58
C GLN A 46 6.84 -3.24 12.86
N SER A 47 6.09 -3.96 12.03
CA SER A 47 4.65 -4.20 12.23
C SER A 47 4.38 -4.94 13.54
N LEU A 48 5.16 -5.97 13.88
CA LEU A 48 5.08 -6.65 15.17
C LEU A 48 5.38 -5.70 16.34
N GLY A 49 6.33 -4.79 16.17
CA GLY A 49 6.62 -3.73 17.14
C GLY A 49 5.42 -2.80 17.36
N TYR A 50 4.74 -2.38 16.28
CA TYR A 50 3.53 -1.57 16.37
C TYR A 50 2.40 -2.31 17.08
N ILE A 51 2.14 -3.58 16.70
CA ILE A 51 1.10 -4.40 17.32
C ILE A 51 1.32 -4.51 18.84
N ARG A 52 2.56 -4.78 19.28
CA ARG A 52 2.87 -4.86 20.72
C ARG A 52 2.58 -3.55 21.45
N LYS A 53 3.02 -2.41 20.89
CA LYS A 53 2.75 -1.08 21.47
C LYS A 53 1.26 -0.76 21.56
N ILE A 54 0.48 -1.15 20.54
CA ILE A 54 -0.97 -0.95 20.53
C ILE A 54 -1.64 -1.82 21.59
N ILE A 55 -1.20 -3.08 21.76
CA ILE A 55 -1.72 -4.00 22.78
C ILE A 55 -1.39 -3.54 24.20
N GLU A 56 -0.27 -2.87 24.43
CA GLU A 56 0.08 -2.29 25.73
C GLU A 56 -0.87 -1.17 26.15
N ASN A 57 -1.49 -0.47 25.19
CA ASN A 57 -2.38 0.67 25.43
C ASN A 57 -3.66 0.56 24.58
N VAL A 58 -4.37 -0.57 24.72
CA VAL A 58 -5.65 -0.76 23.99
C VAL A 58 -6.64 0.29 24.49
N PRO A 59 -7.15 1.18 23.62
CA PRO A 59 -8.16 2.15 24.02
C PRO A 59 -9.44 1.41 24.43
N GLU A 60 -10.16 1.98 25.40
CA GLU A 60 -11.47 1.45 25.79
C GLU A 60 -12.38 1.36 24.56
N PHE A 61 -13.04 0.21 24.41
CA PHE A 61 -13.94 0.00 23.28
C PHE A 61 -15.08 1.02 23.32
N ARG A 62 -15.21 1.80 22.25
CA ARG A 62 -16.37 2.65 22.02
C ARG A 62 -17.09 2.14 20.78
N LYS A 63 -18.40 1.93 20.91
CA LYS A 63 -19.25 1.62 19.76
C LYS A 63 -19.08 2.77 18.74
N PRO A 64 -18.76 2.49 17.47
CA PRO A 64 -18.71 3.53 16.44
C PRO A 64 -20.05 4.26 16.40
N GLU A 65 -20.02 5.58 16.25
CA GLU A 65 -21.23 6.35 15.98
C GLU A 65 -21.85 5.88 14.66
N GLU A 66 -23.18 5.90 14.58
CA GLU A 66 -23.85 5.66 13.31
C GLU A 66 -23.55 6.83 12.37
N VAL A 67 -22.65 6.59 11.42
CA VAL A 67 -22.31 7.57 10.41
C VAL A 67 -23.34 7.50 9.29
N HIS A 68 -24.27 8.46 9.27
CA HIS A 68 -25.11 8.71 8.11
C HIS A 68 -24.28 9.42 7.04
N PHE A 69 -23.68 8.64 6.14
CA PHE A 69 -22.90 9.16 5.03
C PHE A 69 -23.81 9.53 3.85
N THR A 70 -23.82 10.80 3.48
CA THR A 70 -24.37 11.26 2.20
C THR A 70 -23.21 11.75 1.34
N ALA A 71 -23.04 11.14 0.17
CA ALA A 71 -21.98 11.53 -0.74
C ALA A 71 -22.27 12.91 -1.35
N THR A 72 -21.24 13.77 -1.39
CA THR A 72 -21.33 15.09 -1.99
C THR A 72 -21.56 14.97 -3.50
N ALA A 73 -22.47 15.76 -4.06
CA ALA A 73 -22.72 15.83 -5.50
C ALA A 73 -21.54 16.44 -6.27
N ASN A 74 -21.34 16.00 -7.52
CA ASN A 74 -20.32 16.48 -8.45
C ASN A 74 -18.89 16.51 -7.87
N MET A 75 -18.53 15.50 -7.09
CA MET A 75 -17.26 15.42 -6.39
C MET A 75 -16.32 14.41 -7.04
N PHE A 76 -15.03 14.72 -7.06
CA PHE A 76 -13.96 13.76 -7.32
C PHE A 76 -13.15 13.55 -6.04
N ALA A 77 -13.16 12.33 -5.51
CA ALA A 77 -12.45 11.95 -4.30
C ALA A 77 -11.32 10.96 -4.60
N ILE A 78 -10.19 11.16 -3.92
CA ILE A 78 -9.04 10.25 -3.93
C ILE A 78 -8.75 9.85 -2.49
N SER A 79 -8.54 8.56 -2.27
CA SER A 79 -8.08 8.01 -0.99
C SER A 79 -6.88 7.10 -1.21
N LEU A 80 -5.85 7.26 -0.39
CA LEU A 80 -4.59 6.54 -0.50
C LEU A 80 -4.37 5.68 0.74
N THR A 81 -3.84 4.48 0.55
CA THR A 81 -3.40 3.63 1.65
C THR A 81 -2.15 2.83 1.26
N GLU A 82 -1.27 2.55 2.22
CA GLU A 82 -0.10 1.69 1.99
C GLU A 82 -0.49 0.23 2.23
N GLY A 83 -0.62 -0.55 1.15
CA GLY A 83 -0.66 -2.00 1.25
C GLY A 83 0.74 -2.58 1.38
N TRP A 84 0.86 -3.85 1.76
CA TRP A 84 2.18 -4.51 1.87
C TRP A 84 2.91 -4.66 0.51
N ARG A 85 2.23 -4.43 -0.62
CA ARG A 85 2.81 -4.37 -1.97
C ARG A 85 3.19 -2.96 -2.40
N GLY A 86 2.72 -1.93 -1.70
CA GLY A 86 2.83 -0.53 -2.07
C GLY A 86 1.52 0.24 -1.92
N GLU A 87 1.55 1.50 -2.36
CA GLU A 87 0.40 2.41 -2.48
C GLU A 87 -0.76 1.86 -3.31
N ILE A 88 -1.92 1.75 -2.65
CA ILE A 88 -3.23 1.54 -3.24
C ILE A 88 -3.96 2.89 -3.29
N CYS A 89 -4.55 3.21 -4.44
CA CYS A 89 -5.31 4.43 -4.64
C CYS A 89 -6.75 4.11 -5.02
N HIS A 90 -7.70 4.69 -4.30
CA HIS A 90 -9.12 4.63 -4.59
C HIS A 90 -9.58 5.97 -5.14
N CYS A 91 -10.27 5.95 -6.28
CA CYS A 91 -10.79 7.12 -6.97
C CYS A 91 -12.31 6.98 -7.12
N ALA A 92 -13.07 7.98 -6.70
CA ALA A 92 -14.53 8.00 -6.78
C ALA A 92 -15.03 9.30 -7.40
N ILE A 93 -15.96 9.22 -8.35
CA ILE A 93 -16.63 10.38 -8.95
C ILE A 93 -18.14 10.27 -8.71
N THR A 94 -18.77 11.34 -8.24
CA THR A 94 -20.21 11.40 -8.01
C THR A 94 -20.93 12.30 -9.02
N ASP A 95 -22.19 11.98 -9.31
CA ASP A 95 -23.08 12.81 -10.14
C ASP A 95 -23.69 13.97 -9.34
N ASN A 96 -24.60 14.72 -9.99
CA ASN A 96 -25.33 15.84 -9.40
C ASN A 96 -26.26 15.47 -8.23
N SER A 97 -26.53 14.19 -8.03
CA SER A 97 -27.38 13.66 -6.97
C SER A 97 -26.55 12.98 -5.87
N GLY A 98 -25.22 12.95 -6.01
CA GLY A 98 -24.31 12.28 -5.09
C GLY A 98 -24.13 10.78 -5.37
N ASN A 99 -24.74 10.23 -6.43
CA ASN A 99 -24.55 8.81 -6.78
C ASN A 99 -23.18 8.59 -7.40
N LEU A 100 -22.60 7.41 -7.15
CA LEU A 100 -21.30 7.04 -7.69
C LEU A 100 -21.41 6.75 -9.20
N VAL A 101 -20.74 7.57 -10.01
CA VAL A 101 -20.63 7.40 -11.47
C VAL A 101 -19.47 6.51 -11.84
N LEU A 102 -18.34 6.67 -11.13
CA LEU A 102 -17.14 5.90 -11.36
C LEU A 102 -16.46 5.60 -10.04
N TYR A 103 -16.02 4.36 -9.89
CA TYR A 103 -15.11 3.96 -8.84
C TYR A 103 -13.98 3.15 -9.44
N LYS A 104 -12.74 3.61 -9.24
CA LYS A 104 -11.55 2.94 -9.75
C LYS A 104 -10.59 2.68 -8.60
N ILE A 105 -10.05 1.47 -8.57
CA ILE A 105 -8.97 1.10 -7.66
C ILE A 105 -7.71 0.94 -8.50
N LYS A 106 -6.60 1.50 -8.02
CA LYS A 106 -5.25 1.26 -8.55
C LYS A 106 -4.48 0.49 -7.48
N ASP A 107 -4.23 -0.78 -7.73
CA ASP A 107 -3.30 -1.61 -6.94
C ASP A 107 -1.86 -1.38 -7.44
N PRO A 108 -0.82 -1.52 -6.59
CA PRO A 108 0.58 -1.47 -7.01
C PRO A 108 0.90 -2.38 -8.21
N SER A 109 0.20 -3.52 -8.32
CA SER A 109 0.41 -4.49 -9.39
C SER A 109 0.16 -3.89 -10.77
N HIS A 110 -0.80 -2.97 -10.91
CA HIS A 110 -1.18 -2.37 -12.19
C HIS A 110 0.03 -1.80 -12.96
N HIS A 111 0.94 -1.07 -12.29
CA HIS A 111 2.15 -0.53 -12.95
C HIS A 111 3.41 -1.36 -12.70
N ASN A 112 3.45 -2.19 -11.64
CA ASN A 112 4.66 -2.95 -11.29
C ASN A 112 4.91 -4.17 -12.18
N TRP A 113 3.92 -4.65 -12.94
CA TRP A 113 4.13 -5.74 -13.91
C TRP A 113 5.18 -5.37 -14.96
N MET A 114 5.19 -4.13 -15.43
CA MET A 114 6.22 -3.64 -16.33
C MET A 114 7.60 -3.62 -15.66
N ALA A 115 7.68 -3.26 -14.37
CA ALA A 115 8.93 -3.30 -13.62
C ALA A 115 9.48 -4.74 -13.49
N LEU A 116 8.61 -5.74 -13.32
CA LEU A 116 9.01 -7.15 -13.34
C LEU A 116 9.58 -7.53 -14.71
N ALA A 117 8.88 -7.21 -15.80
CA ALA A 117 9.31 -7.50 -17.16
C ALA A 117 10.69 -6.89 -17.49
N LEU A 118 10.97 -5.68 -16.96
CA LEU A 118 12.29 -5.06 -17.07
C LEU A 118 13.35 -5.77 -16.23
N SER A 119 13.00 -6.21 -15.02
CA SER A 119 13.94 -6.81 -14.06
C SER A 119 14.45 -8.20 -14.45
N VAL A 120 13.78 -8.88 -15.38
CA VAL A 120 14.16 -10.23 -15.85
C VAL A 120 14.91 -10.20 -17.19
N ARG A 121 15.15 -9.01 -17.76
CA ARG A 121 15.91 -8.89 -19.02
C ARG A 121 17.36 -9.30 -18.80
N ASN A 122 17.91 -10.03 -19.76
CA ASN A 122 19.29 -10.51 -19.75
C ASN A 122 19.64 -11.43 -18.56
N ASN A 123 18.63 -11.99 -17.89
CA ASN A 123 18.81 -13.02 -16.87
C ASN A 123 18.62 -14.42 -17.48
N GLU A 124 19.07 -15.44 -16.75
CA GLU A 124 18.73 -16.82 -17.09
C GLU A 124 17.26 -17.14 -16.76
N ILE A 125 16.73 -18.17 -17.41
CA ILE A 125 15.34 -18.62 -17.17
C ILE A 125 15.11 -19.05 -15.71
N SER A 126 16.16 -19.53 -15.05
CA SER A 126 16.21 -19.94 -13.65
C SER A 126 15.97 -18.77 -12.68
N ASP A 127 16.25 -17.53 -13.09
CA ASP A 127 16.05 -16.33 -12.26
C ASP A 127 14.60 -15.82 -12.29
N PHE A 128 13.81 -16.22 -13.28
CA PHE A 128 12.44 -15.75 -13.44
C PHE A 128 11.58 -16.01 -12.19
N PRO A 129 11.54 -17.21 -11.58
CA PRO A 129 10.72 -17.47 -10.40
C PRO A 129 11.07 -16.59 -9.20
N VAL A 130 12.35 -16.36 -8.94
CA VAL A 130 12.81 -15.56 -7.79
C VAL A 130 12.54 -14.07 -8.01
N CYS A 131 12.74 -13.57 -9.24
CA CYS A 131 12.34 -12.22 -9.63
C CYS A 131 10.82 -12.05 -9.49
N ASN A 132 10.01 -12.89 -10.13
CA ASN A 132 8.55 -12.83 -10.07
C ASN A 132 8.03 -12.83 -8.63
N LYS A 133 8.49 -13.78 -7.81
CA LYS A 133 8.05 -13.87 -6.42
C LYS A 133 8.52 -12.69 -5.57
N SER A 134 9.65 -12.08 -5.89
CA SER A 134 10.14 -10.89 -5.19
C SER A 134 9.23 -9.68 -5.36
N PHE A 135 8.54 -9.53 -6.50
CA PHE A 135 7.50 -8.49 -6.66
C PHE A 135 6.18 -8.94 -6.01
N ASN A 136 5.85 -10.23 -6.10
CA ASN A 136 4.65 -10.84 -5.52
C ASN A 136 3.35 -10.18 -6.00
N LEU A 137 3.30 -9.79 -7.28
CA LEU A 137 2.20 -9.04 -7.90
C LEU A 137 0.89 -9.85 -7.91
N SER A 138 -0.22 -9.13 -7.97
CA SER A 138 -1.57 -9.68 -8.08
C SER A 138 -2.08 -9.55 -9.51
N TYR A 139 -2.58 -10.65 -10.08
CA TYR A 139 -3.30 -10.61 -11.36
C TYR A 139 -4.60 -9.83 -11.22
N CYS A 140 -5.44 -10.20 -10.24
CA CYS A 140 -6.68 -9.47 -9.97
C CYS A 140 -6.41 -7.99 -9.68
N GLY A 141 -5.32 -7.68 -8.97
CA GLY A 141 -4.94 -6.28 -8.68
C GLY A 141 -4.54 -5.48 -9.92
N HIS A 142 -4.00 -6.13 -10.95
CA HIS A 142 -3.72 -5.47 -12.22
C HIS A 142 -4.99 -5.20 -13.03
N ASP A 143 -5.96 -6.12 -12.94
CA ASP A 143 -7.22 -6.07 -13.69
C ASP A 143 -8.28 -5.16 -13.04
N LEU A 144 -8.06 -4.75 -11.78
CA LEU A 144 -8.86 -3.74 -11.07
C LEU A 144 -8.87 -2.40 -11.76
#